data_AF-A0A2J6XCP7-F1
#
_entry.id   AF-A0A2J6XCP7-F1
#
_cell.length_a   1.000
_cell.length_b   1.000
_cell.length_c   1.000
_cell.angle_alpha   90.00
_cell.angle_beta   90.00
_cell.angle_gamma   90.00
#
_symmetry.space_group_name_H-M   'P 1'
#
loop_
_entity.id
_entity.type
_entity.pdbx_description
1 polymer ?
#
loop_
_entity_poly.entity_id
_entity_poly.type
_entity_poly.pdbx_seq_one_letter_code
_entity_poly.pdbx_strand_id
1 'polypeptide(L)'
;MRFRNRLAIIISLLWAMILPLTPAPAAPTIAADGRPDEQLFVTHSGAASADTFPLLATTNGYLTPPMSAPRPFTHLLLRWSVEPAVPTFVTVRVSTEGIAWSDWTQIAEDPELWQVNDGPDVHWSEIIYAGDDRRWYQVRIELTDPTAFHSLRVSLVDSRFGPATPVATPAAGASAVDRPSIVSRTAWGNPHGQSSPQAPPAYYPVRHLVIHHTASSNTLAAGQTWADVVRSIWSFHTYTRGWGDIGYNYLIDPNGVIYEGRAGGNDVVGFHDTANYGSMGV
;
A
#
# COMPACT_ATOMS: atom_id res chain seq x y z
N MET A 1 -19.49 69.64 -53.01
CA MET A 1 -20.79 68.98 -52.76
C MET A 1 -20.80 67.62 -53.45
N ARG A 2 -20.94 66.55 -52.65
CA ARG A 2 -21.30 65.14 -52.98
C ARG A 2 -20.47 64.36 -54.04
N PHE A 3 -19.62 63.44 -53.55
CA PHE A 3 -19.14 62.23 -54.25
C PHE A 3 -19.80 61.00 -53.58
N ARG A 4 -20.59 60.19 -54.31
CA ARG A 4 -20.25 58.90 -54.98
C ARG A 4 -19.84 57.74 -54.05
N ASN A 5 -20.73 56.73 -54.01
CA ASN A 5 -20.47 55.30 -54.31
C ASN A 5 -19.42 54.51 -53.50
N ARG A 6 -19.84 53.49 -52.72
CA ARG A 6 -19.84 52.05 -53.09
C ARG A 6 -19.93 51.12 -51.87
N LEU A 7 -20.85 50.17 -52.01
CA LEU A 7 -20.99 48.83 -51.40
C LEU A 7 -19.66 48.18 -50.94
N ALA A 8 -19.62 47.67 -49.70
CA ALA A 8 -18.69 46.65 -49.26
C ALA A 8 -19.40 45.63 -48.35
N ILE A 9 -19.32 44.37 -48.77
CA ILE A 9 -19.86 43.18 -48.13
C ILE A 9 -18.87 42.74 -47.03
N ILE A 10 -19.34 42.47 -45.82
CA ILE A 10 -18.58 41.74 -44.80
C ILE A 10 -19.42 40.52 -44.41
N ILE A 11 -18.97 39.34 -44.85
CA ILE A 11 -19.49 38.03 -44.45
C ILE A 11 -18.69 37.61 -43.21
N SER A 12 -19.35 37.56 -42.06
CA SER A 12 -18.77 37.01 -40.83
C SER A 12 -19.06 35.51 -40.76
N LEU A 13 -18.07 34.67 -41.06
CA LEU A 13 -18.12 33.22 -40.81
C LEU A 13 -17.94 32.96 -39.31
N LEU A 14 -19.02 32.59 -38.63
CA LEU A 14 -18.98 31.97 -37.30
C LEU A 14 -18.70 30.47 -37.47
N TRP A 15 -17.45 30.07 -37.28
CA TRP A 15 -17.07 28.67 -37.09
C TRP A 15 -17.31 28.29 -35.63
N ALA A 16 -18.39 27.55 -35.37
CA ALA A 16 -18.56 26.87 -34.09
C ALA A 16 -17.61 25.66 -34.07
N MET A 17 -16.50 25.76 -33.33
CA MET A 17 -15.69 24.58 -32.99
C MET A 17 -16.50 23.69 -32.04
N ILE A 18 -17.13 22.67 -32.61
CA ILE A 18 -17.57 21.50 -31.84
C ILE A 18 -16.31 20.69 -31.58
N LEU A 19 -15.68 20.92 -30.43
CA LEU A 19 -14.66 20.01 -29.92
C LEU A 19 -15.33 18.66 -29.66
N PRO A 20 -14.81 17.54 -30.21
CA PRO A 20 -15.28 16.24 -29.80
C PRO A 20 -14.95 16.08 -28.32
N LEU A 21 -15.99 15.91 -27.48
CA LEU A 21 -15.84 15.37 -26.14
C LEU A 21 -15.23 13.98 -26.30
N THR A 22 -13.91 13.88 -26.19
CA THR A 22 -13.24 12.60 -26.03
C THR A 22 -13.80 11.99 -24.74
N PRO A 23 -14.41 10.79 -24.79
CA PRO A 23 -14.81 10.12 -23.55
C PRO A 23 -13.60 10.03 -22.63
N ALA A 24 -13.80 10.31 -21.35
CA ALA A 24 -12.75 10.16 -20.35
C ALA A 24 -12.13 8.75 -20.51
N PRO A 25 -10.79 8.60 -20.39
CA PRO A 25 -10.18 7.29 -20.44
C PRO A 25 -10.88 6.37 -19.43
N ALA A 26 -11.16 5.14 -19.84
CA ALA A 26 -11.73 4.13 -18.95
C ALA A 26 -10.91 4.09 -17.65
N ALA A 27 -11.61 4.01 -16.50
CA ALA A 27 -10.94 3.88 -15.22
C ALA A 27 -9.89 2.76 -15.31
N PRO A 28 -8.63 3.00 -14.91
CA PRO A 28 -7.59 1.99 -15.01
C PRO A 28 -8.05 0.73 -14.27
N THR A 29 -7.97 -0.42 -14.93
CA THR A 29 -8.25 -1.72 -14.33
C THR A 29 -7.39 -1.89 -13.08
N ILE A 30 -8.04 -2.00 -11.91
CA ILE A 30 -7.39 -2.37 -10.66
C ILE A 30 -6.72 -3.72 -10.91
N ALA A 31 -5.40 -3.75 -10.85
CA ALA A 31 -4.65 -4.98 -11.02
C ALA A 31 -5.02 -5.92 -9.85
N ALA A 32 -5.73 -6.99 -10.18
CA ALA A 32 -6.27 -7.93 -9.21
C ALA A 32 -5.22 -8.87 -8.62
N ASP A 33 -3.92 -8.64 -8.88
CA ASP A 33 -2.83 -9.46 -8.34
C ASP A 33 -2.39 -9.02 -6.93
N GLY A 34 -2.80 -7.83 -6.51
CA GLY A 34 -2.45 -7.24 -5.21
C GLY A 34 -0.95 -7.10 -4.98
N ARG A 35 -0.13 -7.09 -6.03
CA ARG A 35 1.33 -6.90 -5.92
C ARG A 35 1.64 -5.40 -5.81
N PRO A 36 2.49 -4.95 -4.87
CA PRO A 36 2.89 -3.55 -4.78
C PRO A 36 3.75 -3.10 -5.97
N ASP A 37 3.57 -1.85 -6.40
CA ASP A 37 4.54 -1.14 -7.24
C ASP A 37 5.65 -0.58 -6.34
N GLU A 38 6.91 -0.96 -6.58
CA GLU A 38 8.03 -0.55 -5.74
C GLU A 38 9.00 0.35 -6.50
N GLN A 39 9.38 1.46 -5.87
CA GLN A 39 10.33 2.43 -6.43
C GLN A 39 11.46 2.69 -5.43
N LEU A 40 12.70 2.55 -5.86
CA LEU A 40 13.90 2.78 -5.04
C LEU A 40 14.53 4.12 -5.38
N PHE A 41 14.74 4.96 -4.38
CA PHE A 41 15.40 6.24 -4.45
C PHE A 41 16.74 6.20 -3.72
N VAL A 42 17.77 6.83 -4.29
CA VAL A 42 19.13 6.86 -3.74
C VAL A 42 19.72 8.27 -3.76
N THR A 43 20.64 8.56 -2.84
CA THR A 43 21.31 9.88 -2.73
C THR A 43 22.40 10.08 -3.78
N HIS A 44 23.00 9.01 -4.29
CA HIS A 44 24.06 9.05 -5.30
C HIS A 44 23.77 8.04 -6.43
N SER A 45 23.74 8.50 -7.67
CA SER A 45 23.49 7.69 -8.88
C SER A 45 24.70 6.84 -9.32
N GLY A 46 25.58 6.46 -8.39
CA GLY A 46 26.78 5.66 -8.67
C GLY A 46 26.41 4.24 -9.07
N ALA A 47 26.44 3.97 -10.38
CA ALA A 47 25.90 2.77 -11.02
C ALA A 47 24.40 2.56 -10.77
N ALA A 48 23.59 3.61 -11.05
CA ALA A 48 22.15 3.49 -11.12
C ALA A 48 21.76 2.32 -12.04
N SER A 49 21.12 1.28 -11.48
CA SER A 49 20.36 0.36 -12.30
C SER A 49 19.19 1.14 -12.92
N ALA A 50 18.64 0.65 -14.03
CA ALA A 50 17.50 1.26 -14.71
C ALA A 50 16.25 1.47 -13.80
N ASP A 51 16.25 0.86 -12.60
CA ASP A 51 15.14 0.82 -11.66
C ASP A 51 15.37 1.70 -10.41
N THR A 52 16.32 2.65 -10.46
CA THR A 52 16.60 3.59 -9.37
C THR A 52 16.32 5.04 -9.74
N PHE A 53 15.75 5.79 -8.80
CA PHE A 53 15.39 7.20 -8.96
C PHE A 53 16.28 8.10 -8.08
N PRO A 54 16.64 9.32 -8.53
CA PRO A 54 17.43 10.23 -7.71
C PRO A 54 16.56 10.90 -6.64
N LEU A 55 17.14 11.10 -5.44
CA LEU A 55 16.61 12.04 -4.46
C LEU A 55 17.05 13.47 -4.79
N LEU A 56 16.13 14.43 -4.64
CA LEU A 56 16.45 15.85 -4.75
C LEU A 56 17.01 16.35 -3.43
N ALA A 57 18.24 16.86 -3.43
CA ALA A 57 18.84 17.46 -2.25
C ALA A 57 18.07 18.72 -1.82
N THR A 58 17.90 18.88 -0.51
CA THR A 58 17.36 20.08 0.14
C THR A 58 18.35 20.58 1.18
N THR A 59 18.08 21.73 1.81
CA THR A 59 18.96 22.28 2.86
C THR A 59 19.22 21.29 4.01
N ASN A 60 18.19 20.53 4.42
CA ASN A 60 18.25 19.65 5.60
C ASN A 60 17.82 18.21 5.28
N GLY A 61 18.14 17.69 4.09
CA GLY A 61 17.83 16.32 3.70
C GLY A 61 17.41 16.17 2.26
N TYR A 62 16.36 15.39 2.00
CA TYR A 62 15.99 14.96 0.66
C TYR A 62 14.49 15.04 0.39
N LEU A 63 14.16 15.10 -0.90
CA LEU A 63 12.80 15.12 -1.40
C LEU A 63 12.72 14.25 -2.66
N THR A 64 11.71 13.39 -2.76
CA THR A 64 11.41 12.76 -4.06
C THR A 64 10.82 13.82 -5.01
N PRO A 65 11.10 13.78 -6.32
CA PRO A 65 10.29 14.54 -7.27
C PRO A 65 8.81 14.15 -7.13
N PRO A 66 7.85 14.95 -7.65
CA PRO A 66 6.48 14.49 -7.79
C PRO A 66 6.44 13.18 -8.59
N MET A 67 6.10 12.08 -7.93
CA MET A 67 6.11 10.76 -8.55
C MET A 67 4.71 10.35 -8.95
N SER A 68 4.51 10.00 -10.22
CA SER A 68 3.30 9.29 -10.64
C SER A 68 3.46 7.79 -10.38
N ALA A 69 2.49 7.18 -9.72
CA ALA A 69 2.39 5.75 -9.54
C ALA A 69 1.97 5.08 -10.86
N PRO A 70 2.52 3.90 -11.21
CA PRO A 70 2.09 3.15 -12.40
C PRO A 70 0.60 2.78 -12.38
N ARG A 71 0.07 2.51 -11.18
CA ARG A 71 -1.33 2.17 -10.91
C ARG A 71 -1.91 3.10 -9.84
N PRO A 72 -3.25 3.21 -9.74
CA PRO A 72 -3.90 3.63 -8.50
C PRO A 72 -3.24 3.01 -7.27
N PHE A 73 -3.23 3.74 -6.17
CA PHE A 73 -2.91 3.18 -4.86
C PHE A 73 -3.81 3.76 -3.78
N THR A 74 -3.95 2.97 -2.72
CA THR A 74 -4.70 3.31 -1.49
C THR A 74 -3.81 3.22 -0.26
N HIS A 75 -2.75 2.42 -0.32
CA HIS A 75 -1.82 2.22 0.78
C HIS A 75 -0.37 2.39 0.30
N LEU A 76 0.48 2.89 1.20
CA LEU A 76 1.93 2.93 1.04
C LEU A 76 2.62 2.19 2.19
N LEU A 77 3.79 1.65 1.90
CA LEU A 77 4.76 1.21 2.88
C LEU A 77 6.12 1.81 2.51
N LEU A 78 6.78 2.46 3.48
CA LEU A 78 8.10 3.04 3.29
C LEU A 78 9.15 2.16 3.96
N ARG A 79 10.29 2.02 3.30
CA ARG A 79 11.50 1.45 3.88
C ARG A 79 12.65 2.39 3.56
N TRP A 80 13.37 2.87 4.55
CA TRP A 80 14.54 3.74 4.30
C TRP A 80 15.77 3.20 4.98
N SER A 81 16.93 3.66 4.49
CA SER A 81 18.20 3.38 5.12
C SER A 81 18.99 4.64 5.41
N VAL A 82 19.47 4.74 6.64
CA VAL A 82 20.23 5.86 7.20
C VAL A 82 21.22 5.31 8.23
N GLU A 83 22.38 5.95 8.38
CA GLU A 83 23.37 5.55 9.40
C GLU A 83 22.72 5.42 10.81
N PRO A 84 23.19 4.48 11.65
CA PRO A 84 22.60 4.24 12.96
C PRO A 84 22.55 5.48 13.84
N ALA A 85 21.47 5.58 14.62
CA ALA A 85 21.26 6.64 15.61
C ALA A 85 21.18 8.07 15.03
N VAL A 86 20.94 8.23 13.73
CA VAL A 86 20.63 9.52 13.10
C VAL A 86 19.12 9.75 13.09
N PRO A 87 18.59 10.72 13.86
CA PRO A 87 17.17 11.03 13.85
C PRO A 87 16.73 11.47 12.45
N THR A 88 15.66 10.83 11.96
CA THR A 88 15.13 11.07 10.62
C THR A 88 13.65 11.35 10.71
N PHE A 89 13.21 12.46 10.12
CA PHE A 89 11.80 12.83 10.02
C PHE A 89 11.32 12.59 8.61
N VAL A 90 10.40 11.65 8.45
CA VAL A 90 9.81 11.29 7.15
C VAL A 90 8.39 11.86 7.09
N THR A 91 8.10 12.62 6.05
CA THR A 91 6.75 13.11 5.77
C THR A 91 6.32 12.74 4.36
N VAL A 92 5.04 12.45 4.18
CA VAL A 92 4.43 12.10 2.90
C VAL A 92 3.31 13.06 2.58
N ARG A 93 3.17 13.36 1.29
CA ARG A 93 1.92 13.93 0.74
C ARG A 93 1.53 13.18 -0.51
N VAL A 94 0.23 13.19 -0.79
CA VAL A 94 -0.35 12.46 -1.92
C VAL A 94 -1.25 13.38 -2.74
N SER A 95 -1.50 12.98 -3.98
CA SER A 95 -2.40 13.68 -4.89
C SER A 95 -3.07 12.69 -5.86
N THR A 96 -4.25 13.05 -6.33
CA THR A 96 -4.96 12.30 -7.37
C THR A 96 -4.51 12.75 -8.76
N GLU A 97 -4.17 14.02 -8.95
CA GLU A 97 -3.85 14.62 -10.25
C GLU A 97 -2.43 15.23 -10.35
N GLY A 98 -1.68 15.26 -9.25
CA GLY A 98 -0.33 15.86 -9.19
C GLY A 98 -0.32 17.38 -9.10
N ILE A 99 -1.49 18.02 -9.00
CA ILE A 99 -1.65 19.48 -8.92
C ILE A 99 -2.09 19.90 -7.52
N ALA A 100 -3.24 19.45 -7.02
CA ALA A 100 -3.64 19.68 -5.64
C ALA A 100 -3.11 18.55 -4.76
N TRP A 101 -2.38 18.91 -3.71
CA TRP A 101 -1.73 17.96 -2.82
C TRP A 101 -2.39 18.00 -1.45
N SER A 102 -2.38 16.85 -0.76
CA SER A 102 -2.65 16.82 0.67
C SER A 102 -1.62 17.66 1.43
N ASP A 103 -1.95 18.01 2.67
CA ASP A 103 -0.94 18.44 3.63
C ASP A 103 0.12 17.34 3.82
N TRP A 104 1.30 17.77 4.25
CA TRP A 104 2.37 16.85 4.64
C TRP A 104 1.98 16.16 5.93
N THR A 105 2.00 14.84 5.91
CA THR A 105 1.72 13.99 7.08
C THR A 105 3.02 13.34 7.53
N GLN A 106 3.34 13.46 8.81
CA GLN A 106 4.48 12.78 9.40
C GLN A 106 4.19 11.28 9.49
N ILE A 107 5.18 10.48 9.09
CA ILE A 107 5.12 9.03 9.12
C ILE A 107 5.91 8.53 10.32
N ALA A 108 5.30 7.66 11.10
CA ALA A 108 5.97 6.99 12.20
C ALA A 108 6.84 5.82 11.68
N GLU A 109 8.00 5.64 12.31
CA GLU A 109 8.74 4.40 12.20
C GLU A 109 8.00 3.29 12.97
N ASP A 110 7.95 2.11 12.37
CA ASP A 110 7.44 0.91 12.99
C ASP A 110 8.58 -0.09 13.23
N PRO A 111 9.14 -0.14 14.46
CA PRO A 111 10.23 -1.05 14.79
C PRO A 111 9.78 -2.51 14.84
N GLU A 112 8.48 -2.80 14.95
CA GLU A 112 7.95 -4.17 14.90
C GLU A 112 8.10 -4.76 13.50
N LEU A 113 8.33 -3.91 12.48
CA LEU A 113 8.56 -4.39 11.13
C LEU A 113 10.01 -4.78 10.81
N TRP A 114 10.95 -4.38 11.66
CA TRP A 114 12.38 -4.65 11.49
C TRP A 114 12.72 -6.12 11.73
N GLN A 115 13.66 -6.66 10.95
CA GLN A 115 14.25 -7.97 11.20
C GLN A 115 15.76 -7.89 11.35
N VAL A 116 16.35 -8.85 12.07
CA VAL A 116 17.82 -8.94 12.23
C VAL A 116 18.56 -8.91 10.89
N ASN A 117 17.97 -9.49 9.83
CA ASN A 117 18.56 -9.52 8.49
C ASN A 117 18.44 -8.19 7.72
N ASP A 118 17.63 -7.22 8.17
CA ASP A 118 17.56 -5.90 7.56
C ASP A 118 18.83 -5.08 7.81
N GLY A 119 19.52 -5.35 8.92
CA GLY A 119 20.67 -4.56 9.38
C GLY A 119 20.25 -3.36 10.23
N PRO A 120 21.20 -2.77 10.98
CA PRO A 120 20.91 -1.70 11.95
C PRO A 120 20.53 -0.35 11.30
N ASP A 121 20.74 -0.22 10.00
CA ASP A 121 20.60 1.03 9.25
C ASP A 121 19.26 1.12 8.53
N VAL A 122 18.38 0.14 8.69
CA VAL A 122 17.13 -0.01 7.93
C VAL A 122 15.95 0.21 8.85
N HIS A 123 15.02 1.01 8.35
CA HIS A 123 13.81 1.39 9.05
C HIS A 123 12.60 1.16 8.14
N TRP A 124 11.46 0.95 8.77
CA TRP A 124 10.18 0.72 8.11
C TRP A 124 9.14 1.68 8.67
N SER A 125 8.20 2.11 7.84
CA SER A 125 6.99 2.77 8.34
C SER A 125 5.92 1.76 8.73
N GLU A 126 4.90 2.20 9.45
CA GLU A 126 3.61 1.52 9.45
C GLU A 126 3.02 1.43 8.02
N ILE A 127 1.96 0.64 7.83
CA ILE A 127 1.18 0.67 6.59
C ILE A 127 0.30 1.92 6.59
N ILE A 128 0.51 2.81 5.61
CA ILE A 128 -0.12 4.12 5.55
C ILE A 128 -1.32 4.07 4.61
N TYR A 129 -2.51 4.46 5.05
CA TYR A 129 -3.64 4.71 4.15
C TYR A 129 -3.53 6.10 3.51
N ALA A 130 -3.49 6.14 2.18
CA ALA A 130 -3.31 7.33 1.36
C ALA A 130 -4.62 8.05 1.01
N GLY A 131 -5.76 7.40 1.28
CA GLY A 131 -7.04 7.76 0.65
C GLY A 131 -7.26 7.06 -0.68
N ASP A 132 -8.47 7.17 -1.19
CA ASP A 132 -8.87 6.54 -2.45
C ASP A 132 -8.29 7.24 -3.67
N ASP A 133 -8.03 6.44 -4.71
CA ASP A 133 -7.66 6.90 -6.05
C ASP A 133 -6.46 7.85 -6.11
N ARG A 134 -5.48 7.66 -5.22
CA ARG A 134 -4.19 8.34 -5.34
C ARG A 134 -3.44 7.83 -6.56
N ARG A 135 -2.72 8.75 -7.20
CA ARG A 135 -1.85 8.49 -8.37
C ARG A 135 -0.51 9.16 -8.22
N TRP A 136 -0.37 10.07 -7.28
CA TRP A 136 0.83 10.84 -7.08
C TRP A 136 1.22 10.84 -5.61
N TYR A 137 2.52 10.79 -5.36
CA TYR A 137 3.07 10.93 -4.02
C TYR A 137 4.35 11.76 -4.06
N GLN A 138 4.69 12.31 -2.89
CA GLN A 138 6.02 12.80 -2.59
C GLN A 138 6.40 12.43 -1.17
N VAL A 139 7.69 12.11 -0.97
CA VAL A 139 8.28 11.84 0.33
C VAL A 139 9.36 12.88 0.59
N ARG A 140 9.30 13.51 1.76
CA ARG A 140 10.33 14.41 2.28
C ARG A 140 11.00 13.73 3.46
N ILE A 141 12.32 13.83 3.48
CA ILE A 141 13.19 13.27 4.50
C ILE A 141 13.99 14.43 5.08
N GLU A 142 13.86 14.68 6.37
CA GLU A 142 14.60 15.73 7.10
C GLU A 142 15.49 15.10 8.15
N LEU A 143 16.77 15.48 8.16
CA LEU A 143 17.80 14.97 9.06
C LEU A 143 18.94 15.98 9.22
N THR A 144 19.67 15.90 10.34
CA THR A 144 20.74 16.86 10.66
C THR A 144 21.99 16.69 9.80
N ASP A 145 22.28 15.45 9.38
CA ASP A 145 23.39 15.13 8.49
C ASP A 145 22.85 14.40 7.24
N PRO A 146 22.58 15.12 6.14
CA PRO A 146 22.10 14.50 4.91
C PRO A 146 23.04 13.46 4.31
N THR A 147 24.33 13.45 4.66
CA THR A 147 25.27 12.45 4.13
C THR A 147 25.07 11.06 4.72
N ALA A 148 24.37 10.97 5.85
CA ALA A 148 24.02 9.71 6.50
C ALA A 148 22.87 8.95 5.81
N PHE A 149 22.11 9.59 4.92
CA PHE A 149 20.97 8.95 4.25
C PHE A 149 21.42 8.19 3.00
N HIS A 150 20.94 6.96 2.86
CA HIS A 150 21.36 6.06 1.77
C HIS A 150 20.27 5.88 0.73
N SER A 151 19.10 5.43 1.16
CA SER A 151 18.01 5.08 0.24
C SER A 151 16.62 5.16 0.85
N LEU A 152 15.63 5.33 -0.03
CA LEU A 152 14.21 5.24 0.29
C LEU A 152 13.56 4.30 -0.72
N ARG A 153 12.85 3.28 -0.26
CA ARG A 153 11.94 2.47 -1.06
C ARG A 153 10.50 2.84 -0.71
N VAL A 154 9.69 3.05 -1.75
CA VAL A 154 8.26 3.30 -1.63
C VAL A 154 7.53 2.15 -2.31
N SER A 155 6.69 1.45 -1.55
CA SER A 155 5.87 0.34 -2.05
C SER A 155 4.39 0.74 -2.01
N LEU A 156 3.70 0.65 -3.15
CA LEU A 156 2.35 1.19 -3.36
C LEU A 156 1.36 0.08 -3.73
N VAL A 157 0.20 0.03 -3.09
CA VAL A 157 -0.85 -0.93 -3.47
C VAL A 157 -2.25 -0.29 -3.44
N ASP A 158 -3.07 -0.59 -4.45
CA ASP A 158 -4.52 -0.44 -4.36
C ASP A 158 -5.09 -1.71 -3.75
N SER A 159 -5.49 -1.69 -2.48
CA SER A 159 -6.01 -2.87 -1.81
C SER A 159 -7.49 -3.13 -2.08
N ARG A 160 -8.14 -2.38 -2.99
CA ARG A 160 -9.57 -2.52 -3.33
C ARG A 160 -9.88 -3.63 -4.35
N PHE A 161 -8.97 -4.57 -4.59
CA PHE A 161 -9.10 -5.68 -5.58
C PHE A 161 -10.09 -6.81 -5.20
N GLY A 162 -11.04 -6.56 -4.32
CA GLY A 162 -11.89 -7.53 -3.65
C GLY A 162 -13.12 -6.85 -3.02
N PRO A 163 -14.07 -7.61 -2.46
CA PRO A 163 -15.33 -7.07 -1.99
C PRO A 163 -15.14 -6.16 -0.76
N ALA A 164 -15.80 -5.00 -0.78
CA ALA A 164 -15.80 -4.05 0.34
C ALA A 164 -16.45 -4.61 1.61
N THR A 165 -17.37 -5.56 1.46
CA THR A 165 -18.04 -6.23 2.59
C THR A 165 -18.04 -7.73 2.34
N PRO A 166 -16.95 -8.43 2.72
CA PRO A 166 -16.87 -9.86 2.53
C PRO A 166 -17.79 -10.59 3.51
N VAL A 167 -18.33 -11.73 3.09
CA VAL A 167 -19.30 -12.49 3.88
C VAL A 167 -18.59 -13.61 4.62
N ALA A 168 -18.73 -13.62 5.95
CA ALA A 168 -18.23 -14.71 6.78
C ALA A 168 -19.14 -15.94 6.64
N THR A 169 -18.55 -17.12 6.57
CA THR A 169 -19.30 -18.39 6.54
C THR A 169 -19.19 -19.07 7.90
N PRO A 170 -20.30 -19.56 8.49
CA PRO A 170 -20.24 -20.36 9.70
C PRO A 170 -19.39 -21.61 9.48
N ALA A 171 -18.47 -21.90 10.41
CA ALA A 171 -17.76 -23.16 10.39
C ALA A 171 -18.66 -24.26 10.97
N ALA A 172 -19.12 -25.19 10.12
CA ALA A 172 -19.92 -26.32 10.57
C ALA A 172 -19.13 -27.17 11.60
N GLY A 173 -19.73 -27.43 12.76
CA GLY A 173 -19.12 -28.23 13.82
C GLY A 173 -20.14 -29.14 14.49
N ALA A 174 -19.69 -30.31 14.95
CA ALA A 174 -20.47 -31.24 15.78
C ALA A 174 -20.34 -30.93 17.29
N SER A 175 -19.97 -29.69 17.63
CA SER A 175 -19.67 -29.24 19.00
C SER A 175 -20.91 -28.63 19.64
N ALA A 176 -21.00 -28.66 20.98
CA ALA A 176 -22.06 -27.98 21.73
C ALA A 176 -22.00 -26.45 21.58
N VAL A 177 -20.86 -25.91 21.15
CA VAL A 177 -20.65 -24.51 20.78
C VAL A 177 -20.20 -24.44 19.33
N ASP A 178 -20.95 -23.71 18.51
CA ASP A 178 -20.59 -23.45 17.12
C ASP A 178 -19.29 -22.67 17.03
N ARG A 179 -18.47 -23.01 16.04
CA ARG A 179 -17.28 -22.23 15.76
C ARG A 179 -17.69 -20.86 15.21
N PRO A 180 -16.93 -19.78 15.53
CA PRO A 180 -17.22 -18.47 14.97
C PRO A 180 -17.14 -18.51 13.44
N SER A 181 -17.94 -17.66 12.79
CA SER A 181 -17.89 -17.49 11.35
C SER A 181 -16.57 -16.84 10.92
N ILE A 182 -16.01 -17.32 9.81
CA ILE A 182 -14.74 -16.83 9.27
C ILE A 182 -14.97 -16.32 7.86
N VAL A 183 -14.39 -15.17 7.54
CA VAL A 183 -14.22 -14.69 6.17
C VAL A 183 -13.03 -15.42 5.57
N SER A 184 -13.27 -16.32 4.61
CA SER A 184 -12.21 -17.05 3.93
C SER A 184 -11.33 -16.14 3.08
N ARG A 185 -10.14 -16.61 2.69
CA ARG A 185 -9.25 -15.86 1.78
C ARG A 185 -9.92 -15.49 0.47
N THR A 186 -10.66 -16.41 -0.13
CA THR A 186 -11.47 -16.12 -1.32
C THR A 186 -12.57 -15.09 -1.05
N ALA A 187 -13.21 -15.12 0.13
CA ALA A 187 -14.28 -14.20 0.49
C ALA A 187 -13.78 -12.76 0.68
N TRP A 188 -12.62 -12.55 1.30
CA TRP A 188 -12.00 -11.21 1.38
C TRP A 188 -11.25 -10.78 0.11
N GLY A 189 -11.19 -11.65 -0.90
CA GLY A 189 -10.67 -11.31 -2.23
C GLY A 189 -9.17 -11.50 -2.39
N ASN A 190 -8.57 -12.49 -1.72
CA ASN A 190 -7.15 -12.83 -1.91
C ASN A 190 -6.90 -13.28 -3.37
N PRO A 191 -5.95 -12.65 -4.10
CA PRO A 191 -5.57 -13.04 -5.46
C PRO A 191 -5.06 -14.48 -5.61
N HIS A 192 -4.46 -15.05 -4.57
CA HIS A 192 -4.04 -16.45 -4.53
C HIS A 192 -5.16 -17.40 -4.07
N GLY A 193 -6.36 -16.89 -3.78
CA GLY A 193 -7.49 -17.65 -3.25
C GLY A 193 -7.15 -18.35 -1.93
N GLN A 194 -7.56 -19.60 -1.77
CA GLN A 194 -7.22 -20.43 -0.60
C GLN A 194 -5.78 -21.00 -0.65
N SER A 195 -4.96 -20.59 -1.61
CA SER A 195 -3.60 -21.12 -1.79
C SER A 195 -2.52 -20.09 -1.42
N SER A 196 -1.29 -20.57 -1.32
CA SER A 196 -0.08 -19.76 -1.12
C SER A 196 1.05 -20.35 -1.97
N PRO A 197 1.18 -19.94 -3.25
CA PRO A 197 2.11 -20.55 -4.18
C PRO A 197 3.57 -20.22 -3.89
N GLN A 198 3.90 -19.02 -3.39
CA GLN A 198 5.28 -18.67 -3.01
C GLN A 198 5.70 -19.29 -1.67
N ALA A 199 4.73 -19.61 -0.80
CA ALA A 199 4.98 -20.23 0.50
C ALA A 199 3.95 -21.34 0.78
N PRO A 200 4.15 -22.57 0.25
CA PRO A 200 3.23 -23.68 0.46
C PRO A 200 2.97 -23.96 1.96
N PRO A 201 1.74 -24.35 2.36
CA PRO A 201 1.42 -24.61 3.76
C PRO A 201 2.21 -25.78 4.33
N ALA A 202 2.69 -25.61 5.56
CA ALA A 202 3.21 -26.68 6.42
C ALA A 202 2.36 -26.74 7.68
N TYR A 203 2.26 -27.93 8.29
CA TYR A 203 1.34 -28.15 9.42
C TYR A 203 2.08 -28.63 10.66
N TYR A 204 1.66 -28.12 11.81
CA TYR A 204 2.12 -28.57 13.11
C TYR A 204 1.00 -28.41 14.15
N PRO A 205 0.75 -29.39 15.03
CA PRO A 205 -0.34 -29.28 16.01
C PRO A 205 -0.22 -28.04 16.90
N VAL A 206 -1.22 -27.17 16.88
CA VAL A 206 -1.26 -25.96 17.70
C VAL A 206 -1.41 -26.33 19.18
N ARG A 207 -0.58 -25.72 20.02
CA ARG A 207 -0.61 -25.87 21.49
C ARG A 207 -0.65 -24.52 22.22
N HIS A 208 -0.43 -23.42 21.51
CA HIS A 208 -0.38 -22.07 22.06
C HIS A 208 -1.12 -21.09 21.15
N LEU A 209 -1.63 -20.00 21.73
CA LEU A 209 -2.09 -18.82 21.00
C LEU A 209 -1.08 -17.70 21.22
N VAL A 210 -0.70 -17.01 20.16
CA VAL A 210 0.12 -15.79 20.24
C VAL A 210 -0.74 -14.65 19.71
N ILE A 211 -0.92 -13.62 20.54
CA ILE A 211 -1.74 -12.46 20.20
C ILE A 211 -0.81 -11.34 19.75
N HIS A 212 -1.05 -10.83 18.55
CA HIS A 212 -0.38 -9.69 17.96
C HIS A 212 -1.36 -8.54 17.76
N HIS A 213 -0.81 -7.34 17.63
CA HIS A 213 -1.47 -6.25 16.93
C HIS A 213 -0.84 -6.10 15.53
N THR A 214 -1.52 -5.42 14.61
CA THR A 214 -1.01 -5.17 13.25
C THR A 214 -0.18 -3.90 13.15
N ALA A 215 0.09 -3.23 14.28
CA ALA A 215 0.71 -1.90 14.37
C ALA A 215 0.01 -0.81 13.51
N SER A 216 -1.24 -1.05 13.12
CA SER A 216 -2.07 -0.12 12.35
C SER A 216 -3.15 0.55 13.20
N SER A 217 -3.81 1.57 12.65
CA SER A 217 -4.88 2.30 13.33
C SER A 217 -6.11 1.44 13.62
N ASN A 218 -6.73 1.66 14.79
CA ASN A 218 -8.03 1.07 15.16
C ASN A 218 -9.23 1.83 14.57
N THR A 219 -9.00 2.81 13.69
CA THR A 219 -10.06 3.56 13.02
C THR A 219 -9.86 3.54 11.51
N LEU A 220 -10.96 3.41 10.78
CA LEU A 220 -10.98 3.55 9.32
C LEU A 220 -11.10 5.01 8.93
N ALA A 221 -10.35 5.40 7.89
CA ALA A 221 -10.62 6.63 7.18
C ALA A 221 -11.86 6.50 6.28
N ALA A 222 -12.43 7.63 5.86
CA ALA A 222 -13.59 7.63 4.97
C ALA A 222 -13.28 6.90 3.65
N GLY A 223 -14.12 5.93 3.28
CA GLY A 223 -13.94 5.10 2.07
C GLY A 223 -13.16 3.80 2.29
N GLN A 224 -12.40 3.69 3.39
CA GLN A 224 -11.63 2.50 3.73
C GLN A 224 -12.51 1.44 4.41
N THR A 225 -12.20 0.16 4.19
CA THR A 225 -12.81 -0.99 4.88
C THR A 225 -11.76 -1.83 5.60
N TRP A 226 -12.15 -2.62 6.60
CA TRP A 226 -11.24 -3.56 7.26
C TRP A 226 -10.72 -4.64 6.31
N ALA A 227 -11.51 -5.03 5.31
CA ALA A 227 -11.07 -5.92 4.25
C ALA A 227 -9.96 -5.29 3.38
N ASP A 228 -9.95 -3.96 3.18
CA ASP A 228 -8.85 -3.26 2.51
C ASP A 228 -7.56 -3.32 3.34
N VAL A 229 -7.67 -3.24 4.67
CA VAL A 229 -6.53 -3.35 5.60
C VAL A 229 -5.94 -4.76 5.59
N VAL A 230 -6.78 -5.80 5.65
CA VAL A 230 -6.32 -7.20 5.55
C VAL A 230 -5.60 -7.44 4.21
N ARG A 231 -6.15 -6.91 3.11
CA ARG A 231 -5.54 -7.00 1.78
C ARG A 231 -4.21 -6.26 1.68
N SER A 232 -4.06 -5.08 2.29
CA SER A 232 -2.77 -4.39 2.30
C SER A 232 -1.72 -5.13 3.12
N ILE A 233 -2.07 -5.68 4.28
CA ILE A 233 -1.16 -6.50 5.09
C ILE A 233 -0.70 -7.72 4.30
N TRP A 234 -1.63 -8.46 3.68
CA TRP A 234 -1.29 -9.61 2.84
C TRP A 234 -0.36 -9.21 1.70
N SER A 235 -0.64 -8.10 1.01
CA SER A 235 0.17 -7.61 -0.10
C SER A 235 1.61 -7.33 0.32
N PHE A 236 1.80 -6.54 1.39
CA PHE A 236 3.13 -6.16 1.85
C PHE A 236 3.90 -7.34 2.47
N HIS A 237 3.24 -8.25 3.20
CA HIS A 237 3.88 -9.46 3.73
C HIS A 237 4.30 -10.41 2.60
N THR A 238 3.42 -10.61 1.62
CA THR A 238 3.65 -11.53 0.51
C THR A 238 4.81 -11.06 -0.37
N TYR A 239 4.78 -9.79 -0.78
CA TYR A 239 5.66 -9.29 -1.83
C TYR A 239 6.80 -8.40 -1.31
N THR A 240 6.49 -7.37 -0.53
CA THR A 240 7.51 -6.41 -0.07
C THR A 240 8.45 -7.02 0.98
N ARG A 241 7.91 -7.87 1.87
CA ARG A 241 8.72 -8.66 2.81
C ARG A 241 9.19 -10.00 2.25
N GLY A 242 8.57 -10.44 1.16
CA GLY A 242 8.92 -11.71 0.51
C GLY A 242 8.56 -12.97 1.29
N TRP A 243 7.64 -12.90 2.27
CA TRP A 243 7.23 -14.07 3.05
C TRP A 243 6.36 -15.03 2.23
N GLY A 244 5.83 -14.57 1.09
CA GLY A 244 4.97 -15.36 0.20
C GLY A 244 3.53 -15.56 0.67
N ASP A 245 3.19 -15.14 1.89
CA ASP A 245 1.83 -15.04 2.39
C ASP A 245 1.74 -14.06 3.58
N ILE A 246 0.52 -13.77 4.03
CA ILE A 246 0.28 -13.09 5.29
C ILE A 246 0.79 -13.94 6.47
N GLY A 247 1.38 -13.28 7.48
CA GLY A 247 2.11 -13.97 8.55
C GLY A 247 1.22 -14.56 9.65
N TYR A 248 0.04 -13.96 9.87
CA TYR A 248 -0.90 -14.36 10.90
C TYR A 248 -1.79 -15.52 10.41
N ASN A 249 -2.21 -16.40 11.32
CA ASN A 249 -3.20 -17.43 11.00
C ASN A 249 -4.58 -16.82 10.80
N TYR A 250 -4.96 -15.88 11.68
CA TYR A 250 -6.21 -15.15 11.62
C TYR A 250 -5.99 -13.68 11.94
N LEU A 251 -6.90 -12.82 11.50
CA LEU A 251 -6.95 -11.42 11.86
C LEU A 251 -8.36 -11.09 12.33
N ILE A 252 -8.49 -10.20 13.31
CA ILE A 252 -9.80 -9.81 13.86
C ILE A 252 -9.92 -8.30 13.76
N ASP A 253 -10.96 -7.81 13.09
CA ASP A 253 -11.23 -6.37 13.04
C ASP A 253 -11.98 -5.88 14.29
N PRO A 254 -12.02 -4.56 14.55
CA PRO A 254 -12.76 -3.99 15.68
C PRO A 254 -14.27 -4.30 15.74
N ASN A 255 -14.87 -4.80 14.66
CA ASN A 255 -16.26 -5.25 14.65
C ASN A 255 -16.41 -6.74 15.00
N GLY A 256 -15.30 -7.44 15.28
CA GLY A 256 -15.26 -8.86 15.61
C GLY A 256 -15.30 -9.79 14.40
N VAL A 257 -15.11 -9.27 13.18
CA VAL A 257 -15.04 -10.12 11.98
C VAL A 257 -13.69 -10.81 11.96
N ILE A 258 -13.71 -12.14 11.85
CA ILE A 258 -12.50 -12.97 11.75
C ILE A 258 -12.20 -13.21 10.27
N TYR A 259 -10.98 -12.85 9.85
CA TYR A 259 -10.46 -13.10 8.52
C TYR A 259 -9.46 -14.25 8.58
N GLU A 260 -9.60 -15.22 7.67
CA GLU A 260 -8.58 -16.23 7.45
C GLU A 260 -7.31 -15.57 6.90
N GLY A 261 -6.22 -15.64 7.66
CA GLY A 261 -4.91 -15.16 7.26
C GLY A 261 -4.22 -16.21 6.41
N ARG A 262 -3.16 -16.83 6.95
CA ARG A 262 -2.30 -17.83 6.30
C ARG A 262 -3.10 -18.94 5.61
N ALA A 263 -2.78 -19.23 4.35
CA ALA A 263 -3.41 -20.32 3.60
C ALA A 263 -3.15 -21.67 4.26
N GLY A 264 -4.20 -22.46 4.51
CA GLY A 264 -4.10 -23.80 5.12
C GLY A 264 -5.04 -24.01 6.31
N GLY A 265 -5.65 -22.94 6.84
CA GLY A 265 -6.62 -23.00 7.92
C GLY A 265 -5.98 -23.36 9.26
N ASN A 266 -6.61 -24.27 10.01
CA ASN A 266 -6.11 -24.66 11.33
C ASN A 266 -4.79 -25.45 11.22
N ASP A 267 -3.95 -25.33 12.25
CA ASP A 267 -2.64 -26.00 12.37
C ASP A 267 -1.60 -25.64 11.28
N VAL A 268 -1.88 -24.68 10.40
CA VAL A 268 -0.86 -24.17 9.49
C VAL A 268 0.19 -23.36 10.26
N VAL A 269 1.46 -23.61 9.97
CA VAL A 269 2.58 -22.84 10.52
C VAL A 269 2.57 -21.44 9.90
N GLY A 270 2.44 -20.42 10.76
CA GLY A 270 2.46 -19.01 10.38
C GLY A 270 3.87 -18.42 10.24
N PHE A 271 3.95 -17.10 10.07
CA PHE A 271 5.17 -16.28 10.00
C PHE A 271 5.11 -15.08 10.94
N HIS A 272 4.40 -15.19 12.05
CA HIS A 272 4.06 -14.09 12.94
C HIS A 272 5.04 -13.91 14.10
N ASP A 273 5.82 -14.94 14.47
CA ASP A 273 6.77 -14.88 15.59
C ASP A 273 7.89 -15.93 15.47
N THR A 274 8.91 -15.83 16.32
CA THR A 274 9.93 -16.86 16.54
C THR A 274 9.35 -18.22 16.95
N ALA A 275 8.13 -18.27 17.50
CA ALA A 275 7.43 -19.49 17.92
C ALA A 275 6.37 -20.00 16.91
N ASN A 276 6.55 -19.80 15.60
CA ASN A 276 5.56 -20.20 14.56
C ASN A 276 5.11 -21.67 14.62
N TYR A 277 6.01 -22.61 14.96
CA TYR A 277 5.64 -24.02 15.06
C TYR A 277 4.88 -24.30 16.36
N GLY A 278 3.66 -24.82 16.25
CA GLY A 278 2.83 -25.17 17.40
C GLY A 278 2.15 -24.00 18.08
N SER A 279 2.08 -22.85 17.41
CA SER A 279 1.25 -21.72 17.79
C SER A 279 0.28 -21.32 16.68
N MET A 280 -0.78 -20.61 17.07
CA MET A 280 -1.66 -19.89 16.17
C MET A 280 -1.54 -18.40 16.48
N GLY A 281 -1.10 -17.64 15.49
CA GLY A 281 -0.98 -16.19 15.55
C GLY A 281 -2.28 -15.50 15.17
N VAL A 282 -2.77 -14.64 16.06
CA VAL A 282 -3.98 -13.82 15.87
C VAL A 282 -3.64 -12.36 16.06
#